data_AF-A0A7K0A8J2-F1
#
_entry.id   AF-A0A7K0A8J2-F1
#
_cell.length_a   1.000
_cell.length_b   1.000
_cell.length_c   1.000
_cell.angle_alpha   90.00
_cell.angle_beta   90.00
_cell.angle_gamma   90.00
#
_symmetry.space_group_name_H-M   'P 1'
#
loop_
_entity.id
_entity.type
_entity.pdbx_description
1 polymer ?
#
loop_
_entity_poly.entity_id
_entity_poly.type
_entity_poly.pdbx_seq_one_letter_code
_entity_poly.pdbx_strand_id
1 'polypeptide(L)' 'MRCPECKGEDCTHIEIHLKDDHTVQFFSCRRCEAKWWENEGATVALDDVLNLAAEGRGSSKA' A
#
# COMPACT_ATOMS: atom_id res chain seq x y z
N MET A 1 -4.05 12.47 7.26
CA MET A 1 -2.75 12.29 6.59
C MET A 1 -2.56 13.38 5.53
N ARG A 2 -1.34 13.62 5.05
CA ARG A 2 -1.06 14.69 4.08
C ARG A 2 -0.38 14.12 2.83
N CYS A 3 -0.88 14.47 1.65
CA CYS A 3 -0.31 14.05 0.38
C CYS A 3 1.17 14.48 0.29
N PRO A 4 2.10 13.57 -0.06
CA PRO A 4 3.52 13.90 -0.14
C PRO A 4 3.83 14.90 -1.26
N GLU A 5 3.04 14.90 -2.34
CA GLU A 5 3.22 15.77 -3.50
C GLU A 5 2.64 17.17 -3.29
N CYS A 6 1.31 17.29 -3.16
CA CYS A 6 0.63 18.60 -3.15
C CYS A 6 0.31 19.14 -1.75
N LYS A 7 0.65 18.39 -0.70
CA LYS A 7 0.34 18.70 0.71
C LYS A 7 -1.16 18.83 1.03
N GLY A 8 -2.03 18.36 0.14
CA GLY A 8 -3.47 18.27 0.38
C GLY A 8 -3.82 17.25 1.47
N GLU A 9 -4.96 17.47 2.13
CA GLU A 9 -5.41 16.65 3.27
C GLU A 9 -6.60 15.74 2.91
N ASP A 10 -7.18 15.92 1.72
CA ASP A 10 -8.22 15.05 1.17
C ASP A 10 -7.59 13.86 0.42
N CYS A 11 -7.34 12.78 1.17
CA CYS A 11 -6.76 11.54 0.68
C CYS A 11 -7.68 10.37 1.02
N THR A 12 -7.94 9.51 0.02
CA THR A 12 -8.54 8.20 0.26
C THR A 12 -7.47 7.29 0.86
N HIS A 13 -7.84 6.54 1.90
CA HIS A 13 -7.01 5.55 2.57
C HIS A 13 -7.73 4.20 2.55
N ILE A 14 -7.02 3.16 2.11
CA ILE A 14 -7.50 1.78 2.12
C ILE A 14 -6.43 0.91 2.79
N GLU A 15 -6.80 0.23 3.86
CA GLU A 15 -5.97 -0.79 4.49
C GLU A 15 -6.28 -2.16 3.86
N ILE A 16 -5.25 -2.87 3.44
CA ILE A 16 -5.33 -4.17 2.75
C ILE A 16 -4.55 -5.19 3.56
N HIS A 17 -5.26 -6.20 4.05
CA HIS A 17 -4.69 -7.33 4.75
C HIS A 17 -4.31 -8.40 3.71
N LEU A 18 -3.02 -8.68 3.60
CA LEU A 18 -2.47 -9.76 2.80
C LEU A 18 -2.42 -11.05 3.65
N LYS A 19 -1.90 -12.12 3.05
CA LYS A 19 -1.61 -13.35 3.80
C LYS A 19 -0.38 -13.18 4.68
N ASP A 20 -0.18 -14.10 5.64
CA ASP A 20 0.97 -14.13 6.55
C ASP A 20 1.12 -12.85 7.40
N ASP A 21 -0.01 -12.29 7.85
CA ASP A 21 -0.11 -11.09 8.71
C ASP A 21 0.50 -9.80 8.12
N HIS A 22 0.81 -9.76 6.84
CA HIS A 22 1.23 -8.53 6.17
C HIS A 22 0.04 -7.59 5.93
N THR A 23 0.17 -6.34 6.36
CA THR A 23 -0.82 -5.28 6.08
C THR A 23 -0.16 -4.17 5.28
N VAL A 24 -0.76 -3.82 4.14
CA VAL A 24 -0.32 -2.68 3.31
C VAL A 24 -1.41 -1.63 3.25
N GLN A 25 -1.02 -0.37 3.19
CA GLN A 25 -1.92 0.77 3.11
C GLN A 25 -1.78 1.43 1.73
N PHE A 26 -2.91 1.61 1.05
CA PHE A 26 -2.99 2.34 -0.20
C PHE A 26 -3.58 3.72 0.03
N PHE A 27 -2.99 4.72 -0.63
CA PHE A 27 -3.43 6.09 -0.56
C PHE A 27 -3.57 6.72 -1.93
N SER A 28 -4.59 7.57 -2.07
CA SER A 28 -4.84 8.35 -3.28
C SER A 28 -5.29 9.76 -2.91
N CYS A 29 -4.53 10.76 -3.33
CA CYS A 29 -4.92 12.17 -3.14
C CYS A 29 -6.01 12.55 -4.14
N ARG A 30 -7.13 13.08 -3.65
CA ARG A 30 -8.23 13.52 -4.54
C ARG A 30 -7.97 14.85 -5.25
N ARG A 31 -6.92 15.57 -4.84
CA ARG A 31 -6.57 16.89 -5.38
C ARG A 31 -5.56 16.86 -6.53
N CYS A 32 -4.52 16.04 -6.41
CA CYS A 32 -3.45 15.93 -7.40
C CYS A 32 -3.32 14.52 -8.00
N GLU A 33 -4.19 13.61 -7.58
CA GLU A 33 -4.24 12.22 -8.07
C GLU A 33 -2.99 11.37 -7.79
N ALA A 34 -2.03 11.89 -7.02
CA ALA A 34 -0.89 11.13 -6.53
C ALA A 34 -1.36 9.90 -5.76
N LYS A 35 -0.73 8.76 -6.03
CA LYS A 35 -1.01 7.46 -5.40
C LYS A 35 0.28 6.93 -4.82
N TRP A 36 0.20 6.38 -3.62
CA TRP A 36 1.35 5.79 -2.96
C TRP A 36 0.92 4.66 -2.03
N TRP A 37 1.89 3.84 -1.66
CA TRP A 37 1.71 2.69 -0.78
C TRP A 37 2.59 2.86 0.44
N GLU A 38 2.09 2.39 1.58
CA GLU A 38 2.89 2.28 2.79
C GLU A 38 2.78 0.87 3.38
N ASN A 39 3.87 0.40 3.97
CA ASN A 39 3.93 -0.80 4.79
C ASN A 39 4.61 -0.42 6.11
N GLU A 40 3.99 -0.74 7.24
CA GLU A 40 4.50 -0.38 8.58
C GLU A 40 4.89 1.12 8.73
N GLY A 41 4.19 2.00 8.02
CA GLY A 41 4.43 3.46 8.04
C GLY A 41 5.58 3.94 7.14
N ALA A 42 6.23 3.05 6.39
CA ALA A 42 7.23 3.40 5.39
C ALA A 42 6.64 3.34 3.97
N THR A 43 6.98 4.32 3.11
CA THR A 43 6.57 4.29 1.71
C THR A 43 7.24 3.13 0.98
N VAL A 44 6.45 2.34 0.24
CA VAL A 44 6.93 1.18 -0.52
C VAL A 44 6.55 1.30 -2.00
N ALA A 45 7.33 0.66 -2.87
CA ALA A 45 7.01 0.62 -4.30
C ALA A 45 5.86 -0.36 -4.56
N LEU A 46 5.11 -0.13 -5.64
CA LEU A 46 4.05 -1.05 -6.06
C LEU A 46 4.60 -2.47 -6.31
N ASP A 47 5.78 -2.59 -6.92
CA ASP A 47 6.39 -3.89 -7.20
C ASP A 47 6.64 -4.70 -5.92
N ASP A 48 7.07 -4.04 -4.84
CA ASP A 48 7.26 -4.68 -3.53
C ASP A 48 5.92 -5.16 -2.94
N VAL A 49 4.86 -4.34 -3.06
CA VAL A 49 3.51 -4.72 -2.65
C VAL A 49 2.99 -5.94 -3.43
N LEU A 50 3.26 -5.99 -4.73
CA LEU A 50 2.88 -7.12 -5.58
C LEU A 50 3.65 -8.38 -5.23
N ASN A 51 4.95 -8.26 -4.90
CA ASN A 51 5.76 -9.38 -4.42
C ASN A 51 5.22 -9.95 -3.10
N LEU A 52 4.92 -9.10 -2.12
CA LEU A 52 4.29 -9.51 -0.86
C LEU A 52 2.96 -10.25 -1.09
N ALA A 53 2.13 -9.73 -2.01
CA ALA A 53 0.87 -10.37 -2.36
C ALA A 53 1.05 -11.71 -3.12
N ALA A 54 2.15 -11.86 -3.86
CA ALA A 54 2.47 -13.06 -4.63
C ALA A 54 3.08 -14.17 -3.76
N GLU A 55 3.89 -13.83 -2.76
CA GLU A 55 4.48 -14.78 -1.81
C GLU A 55 3.40 -15.61 -1.09
N GLY A 56 2.25 -15.01 -0.77
CA GLY A 56 1.08 -15.70 -0.24
C GLY A 56 0.43 -16.75 -1.17
N ARG A 57 0.89 -16.90 -2.43
CA ARG A 57 0.45 -17.97 -3.36
C ARG A 57 1.43 -19.14 -3.44
N GLY A 58 2.63 -19.05 -2.83
CA GLY A 58 3.71 -20.02 -2.98
C GLY A 58 3.76 -21.16 -1.95
N SER A 59 3.21 -20.99 -0.75
CA SER A 59 3.21 -22.03 0.30
C SER A 59 1.95 -22.91 0.26
N SER A 60 1.84 -23.72 -0.78
CA SER A 60 1.03 -24.95 -0.77
C SER A 60 1.79 -26.00 -1.57
N LYS A 61 2.88 -26.49 -0.98
CA LYS A 61 3.49 -27.75 -1.38
C LYS A 61 4.03 -28.47 -0.13
N ALA A 62 3.14 -29.21 0.51
CA ALA A 62 3.46 -30.35 1.37
C ALA A 62 2.28 -31.32 1.29
#